data_AF-A0A7J6LQB3-F1
#
_entry.id   AF-A0A7J6LQB3-F1
#
_cell.length_a   1.000
_cell.length_b   1.000
_cell.length_c   1.000
_cell.angle_alpha   90.00
_cell.angle_beta   90.00
_cell.angle_gamma   90.00
#
_symmetry.space_group_name_H-M   'P 1'
#
loop_
_entity.id
_entity.type
_entity.pdbx_description
1 polymer ?
#
loop_
_entity_poly.entity_id
_entity_poly.type
_entity_poly.pdbx_seq_one_letter_code
_entity_poly.pdbx_strand_id
1 'polypeptide(L)'
;MYWRGNDTSLVDFGSSEMGKLWNSGDVYVNIADYSNYDQIANETLLVAWMKQWRNATGNTGRIFLTYGDAAKHYNERMVEFVSTFERFLDNYVSREDMIEIAPIGLSFDAEGMKSASVRQTLEEAQSMKARVSEKKCYEPGALLIDFAVSGDPNPVATQYVMQLADHATFEVFRNAIDGAYADNLVVRMKWMLTQQTWCDFNLRDVPTAQLADFTTIKPITLKAAAKESE
;
A
#
# COMPACT_ATOMS: atom_id res chain seq x y z
N MET A 1 3.73 -11.08 10.48
CA MET A 1 4.15 -12.26 9.68
C MET A 1 4.59 -11.72 8.33
N TYR A 2 5.86 -11.90 7.97
CA TYR A 2 6.45 -11.38 6.74
C TYR A 2 6.83 -12.53 5.80
N TRP A 3 6.96 -12.23 4.51
CA TRP A 3 7.28 -13.16 3.44
C TRP A 3 8.66 -13.80 3.64
N ARG A 4 8.77 -15.10 3.34
CA ARG A 4 9.99 -15.90 3.58
C ARG A 4 10.44 -16.78 2.40
N GLY A 5 9.87 -16.64 1.21
CA GLY A 5 10.41 -17.29 0.00
C GLY A 5 9.79 -18.60 -0.46
N ASN A 6 8.90 -19.23 0.31
CA ASN A 6 8.33 -20.54 -0.03
C ASN A 6 6.82 -20.54 -0.30
N ASP A 7 6.15 -19.40 -0.16
CA ASP A 7 4.72 -19.29 -0.38
C ASP A 7 4.41 -18.91 -1.83
N THR A 8 3.84 -19.85 -2.59
CA THR A 8 3.40 -19.65 -3.97
C THR A 8 1.92 -19.30 -4.08
N SER A 9 1.16 -19.31 -2.98
CA SER A 9 -0.31 -19.21 -3.00
C SER A 9 -0.82 -17.97 -3.73
N LEU A 10 -0.14 -16.83 -3.56
CA LEU A 10 -0.48 -15.60 -4.25
C LEU A 10 -0.29 -15.72 -5.76
N VAL A 11 0.86 -16.25 -6.20
CA VAL A 11 1.16 -16.49 -7.62
C VAL A 11 0.15 -17.48 -8.21
N ASP A 12 -0.11 -18.59 -7.52
CA ASP A 12 -1.05 -19.63 -7.93
C ASP A 12 -2.47 -19.06 -8.09
N PHE A 13 -2.89 -18.22 -7.15
CA PHE A 13 -4.16 -17.50 -7.25
C PHE A 13 -4.17 -16.55 -8.44
N GLY A 14 -3.18 -15.66 -8.56
CA GLY A 14 -3.10 -14.64 -9.61
C GLY A 14 -3.02 -15.23 -11.03
N SER A 15 -2.43 -16.41 -11.18
CA SER A 15 -2.36 -17.16 -12.44
C SER A 15 -3.62 -17.97 -12.76
N SER A 16 -4.51 -18.17 -11.80
CA SER A 16 -5.79 -18.85 -12.04
C SER A 16 -6.75 -18.01 -12.88
N GLU A 17 -7.74 -18.66 -13.51
CA GLU A 17 -8.76 -17.96 -14.30
C GLU A 17 -9.55 -16.94 -13.47
N MET A 18 -9.82 -17.25 -12.20
CA MET A 18 -10.45 -16.30 -11.29
C MET A 18 -9.48 -15.16 -10.96
N GLY A 19 -8.25 -15.47 -10.56
CA GLY A 19 -7.29 -14.44 -10.16
C GLY A 19 -7.02 -13.42 -11.25
N LYS A 20 -6.88 -13.85 -12.51
CA LYS A 20 -6.73 -12.94 -13.66
C LYS A 20 -7.83 -11.89 -13.77
N LEU A 21 -9.07 -12.20 -13.37
CA LEU A 21 -10.18 -11.24 -13.36
C LEU A 21 -10.00 -10.14 -12.29
N TRP A 22 -9.27 -10.45 -11.21
CA TRP A 22 -9.03 -9.55 -10.08
C TRP A 22 -7.60 -8.97 -10.06
N ASN A 23 -6.74 -9.40 -10.99
CA ASN A 23 -5.32 -9.10 -11.03
C ASN A 23 -4.98 -7.74 -11.69
N SER A 24 -5.77 -6.72 -11.40
CA SER A 24 -5.60 -5.37 -11.98
C SER A 24 -5.10 -4.33 -10.98
N GLY A 25 -5.02 -4.70 -9.69
CA GLY A 25 -4.61 -3.80 -8.61
C GLY A 25 -3.12 -3.90 -8.25
N ASP A 26 -2.72 -3.00 -7.36
CA ASP A 26 -1.43 -3.04 -6.68
C ASP A 26 -1.39 -4.24 -5.69
N VAL A 27 -0.20 -4.77 -5.45
CA VAL A 27 0.06 -5.91 -4.57
C VAL A 27 0.94 -5.46 -3.43
N TYR A 28 0.53 -5.77 -2.20
CA TYR A 28 1.27 -5.43 -0.98
C TYR A 28 1.83 -6.72 -0.38
N VAL A 29 3.15 -6.77 -0.18
CA VAL A 29 3.85 -7.92 0.38
C VAL A 29 4.63 -7.45 1.60
N ASN A 30 4.22 -7.90 2.78
CA ASN A 30 4.96 -7.63 4.01
C ASN A 30 6.31 -8.36 3.97
N ILE A 31 7.42 -7.61 4.01
CA ILE A 31 8.78 -8.14 3.95
C ILE A 31 9.58 -7.91 5.24
N ALA A 32 9.10 -7.04 6.13
CA ALA A 32 9.74 -6.76 7.40
C ALA A 32 8.79 -6.09 8.40
N ASP A 33 9.15 -6.19 9.66
CA ASP A 33 8.51 -5.49 10.77
C ASP A 33 9.57 -5.04 11.81
N TYR A 34 9.12 -4.59 12.98
CA TYR A 34 10.00 -4.13 14.06
C TYR A 34 10.97 -5.21 14.56
N SER A 35 10.66 -6.50 14.35
CA SER A 35 11.49 -7.61 14.82
C SER A 35 12.64 -7.96 13.86
N ASN A 36 12.60 -7.48 12.62
CA ASN A 36 13.63 -7.76 11.60
C ASN A 36 13.96 -6.55 10.71
N TYR A 37 13.82 -5.33 11.21
CA TYR A 37 14.06 -4.08 10.47
C TYR A 37 15.49 -3.94 9.88
N ASP A 38 16.45 -4.72 10.35
CA ASP A 38 17.84 -4.69 9.89
C ASP A 38 18.15 -5.68 8.75
N GLN A 39 17.15 -6.47 8.32
CA GLN A 39 17.29 -7.47 7.26
C GLN A 39 15.98 -7.75 6.48
N ILE A 40 16.10 -8.07 5.20
CA ILE A 40 14.99 -8.61 4.39
C ILE A 40 15.26 -10.10 4.21
N ALA A 41 14.29 -10.95 4.51
CA ALA A 41 14.48 -12.39 4.42
C ALA A 41 14.58 -12.85 2.96
N ASN A 42 15.63 -13.61 2.63
CA ASN A 42 15.81 -14.27 1.33
C ASN A 42 15.74 -13.30 0.14
N GLU A 43 16.57 -12.26 0.14
CA GLU A 43 16.53 -11.16 -0.82
C GLU A 43 16.59 -11.60 -2.28
N THR A 44 17.43 -12.59 -2.61
CA THR A 44 17.51 -13.15 -3.96
C THR A 44 16.20 -13.82 -4.39
N LEU A 45 15.54 -14.53 -3.47
CA LEU A 45 14.25 -15.15 -3.76
C LEU A 45 13.16 -14.08 -3.92
N LEU A 46 13.27 -12.94 -3.24
CA LEU A 46 12.28 -11.87 -3.35
C LEU A 46 12.27 -11.27 -4.75
N VAL A 47 13.46 -11.04 -5.33
CA VAL A 47 13.59 -10.59 -6.73
C VAL A 47 13.04 -11.63 -7.69
N ALA A 48 13.41 -12.91 -7.50
CA ALA A 48 12.90 -14.00 -8.31
C ALA A 48 11.37 -14.11 -8.25
N TRP A 49 10.79 -13.95 -7.05
CA TRP A 49 9.35 -13.95 -6.84
C TRP A 49 8.66 -12.79 -7.57
N MET A 50 9.20 -11.56 -7.51
CA MET A 50 8.62 -10.42 -8.24
C MET A 50 8.60 -10.66 -9.75
N LYS A 51 9.69 -11.21 -10.31
CA LYS A 51 9.74 -11.59 -11.73
C LYS A 51 8.73 -12.68 -12.06
N GLN A 52 8.63 -13.70 -11.21
CA GLN A 52 7.66 -14.78 -11.38
C GLN A 52 6.22 -14.24 -11.35
N TRP A 53 5.91 -13.35 -10.40
CA TRP A 53 4.61 -12.69 -10.29
C TRP A 53 4.23 -11.96 -11.58
N ARG A 54 5.14 -11.14 -12.11
CA ARG A 54 4.94 -10.43 -13.39
C ARG A 54 4.68 -11.40 -14.53
N ASN A 55 5.55 -12.39 -14.70
CA ASN A 55 5.51 -13.34 -15.82
C ASN A 55 4.28 -14.26 -15.77
N ALA A 56 3.91 -14.75 -14.58
CA ALA A 56 2.88 -15.76 -14.44
C ALA A 56 1.46 -15.17 -14.42
N THR A 57 1.31 -13.90 -14.03
CA THR A 57 0.00 -13.29 -13.83
C THR A 57 -0.30 -12.17 -14.83
N GLY A 58 0.72 -11.59 -15.47
CA GLY A 58 0.58 -10.41 -16.33
C GLY A 58 0.17 -9.14 -15.57
N ASN A 59 0.24 -9.12 -14.23
CA ASN A 59 -0.07 -7.94 -13.42
C ASN A 59 0.87 -6.79 -13.79
N THR A 60 0.31 -5.61 -14.04
CA THR A 60 1.07 -4.37 -14.30
C THR A 60 0.94 -3.32 -13.18
N GLY A 61 0.21 -3.64 -12.11
CA GLY A 61 0.10 -2.81 -10.91
C GLY A 61 1.40 -2.73 -10.13
N ARG A 62 1.45 -1.89 -9.10
CA ARG A 62 2.65 -1.71 -8.27
C ARG A 62 2.84 -2.90 -7.35
N ILE A 63 4.09 -3.32 -7.16
CA ILE A 63 4.45 -4.26 -6.09
C ILE A 63 5.01 -3.43 -4.93
N PHE A 64 4.21 -3.25 -3.89
CA PHE A 64 4.63 -2.61 -2.66
C PHE A 64 5.23 -3.64 -1.72
N LEU A 65 6.51 -3.45 -1.41
CA LEU A 65 7.25 -4.18 -0.41
C LEU A 65 7.07 -3.45 0.92
N THR A 66 6.25 -4.04 1.77
CA THR A 66 5.69 -3.39 2.96
C THR A 66 6.54 -3.67 4.18
N TYR A 67 6.84 -2.61 4.92
CA TYR A 67 7.21 -2.68 6.33
C TYR A 67 5.93 -2.59 7.16
N GLY A 68 5.54 -3.68 7.83
CA GLY A 68 4.26 -3.73 8.53
C GLY A 68 4.21 -4.66 9.74
N ASP A 69 3.82 -4.12 10.89
CA ASP A 69 3.21 -4.83 12.04
C ASP A 69 2.63 -3.79 13.02
N ALA A 70 1.33 -3.51 12.90
CA ALA A 70 0.65 -2.41 13.57
C ALA A 70 0.35 -2.61 15.07
N ALA A 71 0.54 -3.80 15.66
CA ALA A 71 -0.21 -4.09 16.89
C ALA A 71 0.54 -3.89 18.23
N LYS A 72 1.88 -3.79 18.27
CA LYS A 72 2.60 -3.84 19.58
C LYS A 72 3.74 -2.84 19.78
N HIS A 73 4.34 -2.34 18.71
CA HIS A 73 5.57 -1.53 18.81
C HIS A 73 5.52 -0.23 18.01
N TYR A 74 4.32 0.27 17.70
CA TYR A 74 4.10 1.54 16.99
C TYR A 74 5.11 1.73 15.85
N ASN A 75 5.29 0.71 15.01
CA ASN A 75 6.21 0.71 13.86
C ASN A 75 7.52 1.47 14.10
N GLU A 76 8.14 1.24 15.26
CA GLU A 76 9.48 1.72 15.55
C GLU A 76 10.44 1.21 14.48
N ARG A 77 11.54 1.93 14.23
CA ARG A 77 12.60 1.53 13.30
C ARG A 77 12.29 1.65 11.80
N MET A 78 11.21 2.31 11.39
CA MET A 78 10.93 2.56 9.96
C MET A 78 12.06 3.32 9.26
N VAL A 79 12.63 4.35 9.90
CA VAL A 79 13.74 5.13 9.33
C VAL A 79 14.95 4.22 9.12
N GLU A 80 15.29 3.39 10.11
CA GLU A 80 16.36 2.40 9.99
C GLU A 80 16.08 1.36 8.89
N PHE A 81 14.81 0.97 8.71
CA PHE A 81 14.42 0.06 7.65
C PHE A 81 14.64 0.67 6.25
N VAL A 82 14.54 1.99 6.07
CA VAL A 82 14.87 2.63 4.79
C VAL A 82 16.30 2.28 4.37
N SER A 83 17.26 2.29 5.30
CA SER A 83 18.65 1.89 5.01
C SER A 83 18.79 0.40 4.69
N THR A 84 17.99 -0.46 5.31
CA THR A 84 17.92 -1.89 4.95
C THR A 84 17.38 -2.07 3.55
N PHE A 85 16.32 -1.35 3.18
CA PHE A 85 15.74 -1.38 1.86
C PHE A 85 16.70 -0.84 0.79
N GLU A 86 17.43 0.25 1.09
CA GLU A 86 18.49 0.78 0.23
C GLU A 86 19.56 -0.29 -0.07
N ARG A 87 20.05 -0.99 0.96
CA ARG A 87 21.01 -2.09 0.79
C ARG A 87 20.45 -3.23 -0.05
N PHE A 88 19.18 -3.56 0.10
CA PHE A 88 18.53 -4.57 -0.73
C PHE A 88 18.53 -4.16 -2.21
N LEU A 89 18.07 -2.94 -2.52
CA LEU A 89 18.09 -2.42 -3.90
C LEU A 89 19.52 -2.37 -4.45
N ASP A 90 20.48 -1.95 -3.64
CA ASP A 90 21.88 -1.84 -4.05
C ASP A 90 22.53 -3.18 -4.38
N ASN A 91 22.25 -4.21 -3.59
CA ASN A 91 22.94 -5.49 -3.70
C ASN A 91 22.23 -6.50 -4.60
N TYR A 92 20.89 -6.41 -4.72
CA TYR A 92 20.09 -7.48 -5.33
C TYR A 92 19.22 -7.04 -6.49
N VAL A 93 19.00 -5.73 -6.69
CA VAL A 93 18.20 -5.22 -7.80
C VAL A 93 19.12 -4.48 -8.77
N SER A 94 19.33 -5.08 -9.94
CA SER A 94 20.00 -4.42 -11.06
C SER A 94 19.04 -3.55 -11.86
N ARG A 95 19.56 -2.78 -12.82
CA ARG A 95 18.74 -2.03 -13.77
C ARG A 95 17.88 -2.97 -14.62
N GLU A 96 18.45 -4.09 -15.03
CA GLU A 96 17.79 -5.13 -15.82
C GLU A 96 16.67 -5.80 -15.01
N ASP A 97 16.92 -6.12 -13.73
CA ASP A 97 15.87 -6.63 -12.85
C ASP A 97 14.73 -5.61 -12.72
N MET A 98 15.06 -4.33 -12.53
CA MET A 98 14.06 -3.27 -12.38
C MET A 98 13.16 -3.13 -13.62
N ILE A 99 13.71 -3.28 -14.84
CA ILE A 99 12.91 -3.27 -16.08
C ILE A 99 11.82 -4.37 -16.06
N GLU A 100 12.12 -5.52 -15.46
CA GLU A 100 11.17 -6.64 -15.39
C GLU A 100 10.13 -6.48 -14.26
N ILE A 101 10.53 -5.94 -13.11
CA ILE A 101 9.68 -5.94 -11.90
C ILE A 101 8.93 -4.64 -11.67
N ALA A 102 9.38 -3.52 -12.26
CA ALA A 102 8.77 -2.21 -12.06
C ALA A 102 7.29 -2.16 -12.51
N PRO A 103 6.48 -1.28 -11.89
CA PRO A 103 6.83 -0.43 -10.75
C PRO A 103 6.84 -1.22 -9.43
N ILE A 104 7.82 -0.93 -8.57
CA ILE A 104 7.87 -1.41 -7.19
C ILE A 104 7.90 -0.23 -6.22
N GLY A 105 7.59 -0.48 -4.94
CA GLY A 105 7.72 0.57 -3.94
C GLY A 105 8.02 0.05 -2.54
N LEU A 106 8.52 0.96 -1.71
CA LEU A 106 8.59 0.78 -0.26
C LEU A 106 7.28 1.33 0.33
N SER A 107 6.52 0.47 1.00
CA SER A 107 5.26 0.86 1.66
C SER A 107 5.42 0.73 3.17
N PHE A 108 4.83 1.67 3.91
CA PHE A 108 4.76 1.62 5.37
C PHE A 108 3.32 1.41 5.81
N ASP A 109 3.04 0.22 6.36
CA ASP A 109 1.77 -0.13 6.99
C ASP A 109 1.89 0.18 8.49
N ALA A 110 1.76 1.47 8.82
CA ALA A 110 2.14 1.98 10.13
C ALA A 110 1.07 2.85 10.82
N GLU A 111 0.26 2.20 11.66
CA GLU A 111 -0.79 2.82 12.46
C GLU A 111 -0.25 3.54 13.72
N GLY A 112 -0.93 4.60 14.17
CA GLY A 112 -0.71 5.21 15.49
C GLY A 112 0.61 5.98 15.67
N MET A 113 1.29 6.33 14.57
CA MET A 113 2.61 6.97 14.61
C MET A 113 2.57 8.45 15.03
N LYS A 114 3.63 8.89 15.72
CA LYS A 114 3.91 10.32 15.88
C LYS A 114 4.18 10.94 14.52
N SER A 115 3.54 12.08 14.24
CA SER A 115 3.65 12.75 12.92
C SER A 115 5.10 13.12 12.55
N ALA A 116 5.95 13.42 13.54
CA ALA A 116 7.38 13.66 13.31
C ALA A 116 8.13 12.42 12.79
N SER A 117 7.80 11.23 13.29
CA SER A 117 8.38 9.96 12.82
C SER A 117 7.95 9.65 11.39
N VAL A 118 6.67 9.92 11.05
CA VAL A 118 6.15 9.78 9.67
C VAL A 118 6.92 10.70 8.72
N ARG A 119 7.06 11.98 9.07
CA ARG A 119 7.82 12.96 8.28
C ARG A 119 9.26 12.51 8.04
N GLN A 120 9.98 12.18 9.12
CA GLN A 120 11.39 11.78 9.02
C GLN A 120 11.56 10.53 8.15
N THR A 121 10.65 9.56 8.28
CA THR A 121 10.67 8.34 7.47
C THR A 121 10.47 8.65 5.98
N LEU A 122 9.50 9.50 5.65
CA LEU A 122 9.22 9.88 4.26
C LEU A 122 10.34 10.72 3.64
N GLU A 123 10.93 11.66 4.40
CA GLU A 123 12.08 12.45 3.95
C GLU A 123 13.30 11.55 3.65
N GLU A 124 13.59 10.57 4.52
CA GLU A 124 14.68 9.61 4.29
C GLU A 124 14.35 8.66 3.12
N ALA A 125 13.11 8.18 3.01
CA ALA A 125 12.69 7.29 1.93
C ALA A 125 12.75 7.98 0.56
N GLN A 126 12.33 9.23 0.46
CA GLN A 126 12.47 10.02 -0.79
C GLN A 126 13.94 10.30 -1.12
N SER A 127 14.76 10.59 -0.11
CA SER A 127 16.20 10.78 -0.30
C SER A 127 16.89 9.50 -0.80
N MET A 128 16.56 8.35 -0.20
CA MET A 128 17.00 7.02 -0.63
C MET A 128 16.57 6.74 -2.07
N LYS A 129 15.28 6.97 -2.39
CA LYS A 129 14.74 6.76 -3.75
C LYS A 129 15.53 7.56 -4.78
N ALA A 130 15.83 8.84 -4.50
CA ALA A 130 16.61 9.69 -5.40
C ALA A 130 18.04 9.16 -5.59
N ARG A 131 18.75 8.86 -4.49
CA ARG A 131 20.13 8.31 -4.52
C ARG A 131 20.21 7.01 -5.31
N VAL A 132 19.35 6.04 -5.00
CA VAL A 132 19.39 4.72 -5.62
C VAL A 132 18.99 4.80 -7.10
N SER A 133 17.94 5.55 -7.43
CA SER A 133 17.48 5.69 -8.82
C SER A 133 18.54 6.33 -9.71
N GLU A 134 19.24 7.36 -9.20
CA GLU A 134 20.38 7.97 -9.91
C GLU A 134 21.54 6.98 -10.06
N LYS A 135 21.99 6.38 -8.96
CA LYS A 135 23.12 5.44 -8.94
C LYS A 135 22.91 4.22 -9.84
N LYS A 136 21.68 3.71 -9.92
CA LYS A 136 21.31 2.49 -10.65
C LYS A 136 20.73 2.77 -12.05
N CYS A 137 20.54 4.04 -12.41
CA CYS A 137 19.87 4.45 -13.64
C CYS A 137 18.48 3.80 -13.80
N TYR A 138 17.69 3.80 -12.73
CA TYR A 138 16.29 3.36 -12.80
C TYR A 138 15.45 4.40 -13.53
N GLU A 139 14.50 3.91 -14.32
CA GLU A 139 13.58 4.79 -15.06
C GLU A 139 12.66 5.56 -14.09
N PRO A 140 12.24 6.80 -14.43
CA PRO A 140 11.29 7.55 -13.63
C PRO A 140 10.01 6.75 -13.34
N GLY A 141 9.60 6.70 -12.08
CA GLY A 141 8.41 5.96 -11.64
C GLY A 141 8.62 4.45 -11.41
N ALA A 142 9.83 3.92 -11.62
CA ALA A 142 10.11 2.51 -11.34
C ALA A 142 10.14 2.18 -9.84
N LEU A 143 10.58 3.14 -9.01
CA LEU A 143 10.62 3.05 -7.55
C LEU A 143 9.70 4.11 -6.93
N LEU A 144 8.84 3.69 -6.02
CA LEU A 144 7.82 4.53 -5.38
C LEU A 144 7.86 4.41 -3.85
N ILE A 145 7.42 5.47 -3.16
CA ILE A 145 7.21 5.50 -1.72
C ILE A 145 5.71 5.57 -1.43
N ASP A 146 5.22 4.62 -0.65
CA ASP A 146 3.84 4.56 -0.17
C ASP A 146 3.78 4.62 1.36
N PHE A 147 2.69 5.15 1.89
CA PHE A 147 2.44 5.17 3.32
C PHE A 147 0.94 5.00 3.58
N ALA A 148 0.60 4.10 4.51
CA ALA A 148 -0.77 3.84 4.91
C ALA A 148 -1.33 4.96 5.81
N VAL A 149 -2.59 5.32 5.58
CA VAL A 149 -3.34 6.29 6.36
C VAL A 149 -4.48 5.55 7.08
N SER A 150 -4.29 5.36 8.39
CA SER A 150 -5.25 4.74 9.30
C SER A 150 -6.46 5.62 9.55
N GLY A 151 -7.56 5.07 10.09
CA GLY A 151 -8.76 5.85 10.43
C GLY A 151 -8.66 6.71 11.69
N ASP A 152 -7.63 6.52 12.53
CA ASP A 152 -7.43 7.38 13.69
C ASP A 152 -7.04 8.81 13.26
N PRO A 153 -7.72 9.86 13.78
CA PRO A 153 -7.44 11.24 13.38
C PRO A 153 -6.00 11.68 13.64
N ASN A 154 -5.22 11.90 12.58
CA ASN A 154 -3.86 12.45 12.66
C ASN A 154 -3.55 13.37 11.46
N PRO A 155 -4.18 14.56 11.39
CA PRO A 155 -4.13 15.42 10.20
C PRO A 155 -2.71 15.87 9.84
N VAL A 156 -1.83 16.03 10.83
CA VAL A 156 -0.43 16.43 10.60
C VAL A 156 0.36 15.30 9.95
N ALA A 157 0.21 14.05 10.41
CA ALA A 157 0.87 12.92 9.76
C ALA A 157 0.32 12.70 8.35
N THR A 158 -1.00 12.76 8.18
CA THR A 158 -1.64 12.65 6.86
C THR A 158 -1.16 13.75 5.92
N GLN A 159 -0.99 14.99 6.38
CA GLN A 159 -0.42 16.05 5.56
C GLN A 159 0.98 15.70 5.06
N TYR A 160 1.85 15.16 5.92
CA TYR A 160 3.19 14.73 5.51
C TYR A 160 3.15 13.59 4.49
N VAL A 161 2.26 12.61 4.66
CA VAL A 161 2.03 11.56 3.66
C VAL A 161 1.62 12.18 2.33
N MET A 162 0.62 13.05 2.31
CA MET A 162 0.13 13.70 1.09
C MET A 162 1.16 14.59 0.39
N GLN A 163 2.12 15.15 1.14
CA GLN A 163 3.16 16.02 0.60
C GLN A 163 4.41 15.27 0.13
N LEU A 164 4.74 14.14 0.76
CA LEU A 164 6.04 13.50 0.61
C LEU A 164 5.98 12.09 0.03
N ALA A 165 4.85 11.37 0.12
CA ALA A 165 4.73 10.05 -0.49
C ALA A 165 4.34 10.17 -1.97
N ASP A 166 4.73 9.17 -2.79
CA ASP A 166 4.24 9.05 -4.17
C ASP A 166 2.82 8.46 -4.21
N HIS A 167 2.46 7.69 -3.19
CA HIS A 167 1.16 7.07 -3.02
C HIS A 167 0.73 7.10 -1.54
N ALA A 168 -0.58 7.18 -1.32
CA ALA A 168 -1.18 7.14 0.00
C ALA A 168 -2.26 6.05 0.03
N THR A 169 -2.09 5.06 0.90
CA THR A 169 -3.03 3.94 1.02
C THR A 169 -4.01 4.21 2.15
N PHE A 170 -5.28 4.47 1.82
CA PHE A 170 -6.31 4.71 2.83
C PHE A 170 -6.93 3.41 3.32
N GLU A 171 -6.77 3.11 4.60
CA GLU A 171 -7.35 1.92 5.23
C GLU A 171 -8.84 2.14 5.53
N VAL A 172 -9.67 1.92 4.53
CA VAL A 172 -11.13 2.15 4.65
C VAL A 172 -11.88 0.97 5.32
N PHE A 173 -11.19 -0.12 5.65
CA PHE A 173 -11.75 -1.32 6.28
C PHE A 173 -11.37 -1.39 7.77
N ARG A 174 -12.24 -1.96 8.62
CA ARG A 174 -12.05 -2.14 10.09
C ARG A 174 -11.73 -0.89 10.92
N ASN A 175 -11.46 0.23 10.29
CA ASN A 175 -11.24 1.50 10.93
C ASN A 175 -12.56 2.11 11.42
N ALA A 176 -12.50 2.62 12.64
CA ALA A 176 -13.59 3.30 13.30
C ALA A 176 -13.41 4.81 13.04
N ILE A 177 -14.43 5.49 12.50
CA ILE A 177 -14.40 6.95 12.47
C ILE A 177 -14.58 7.40 13.92
N ASP A 178 -13.61 8.15 14.45
CA ASP A 178 -13.63 8.64 15.83
C ASP A 178 -13.85 7.54 16.89
N GLY A 179 -13.41 6.30 16.62
CA GLY A 179 -13.53 5.17 17.55
C GLY A 179 -14.89 4.45 17.58
N ALA A 180 -15.85 4.81 16.70
CA ALA A 180 -17.12 4.08 16.54
C ALA A 180 -17.11 3.07 15.36
N TYR A 181 -17.50 1.82 15.61
CA TYR A 181 -17.44 0.69 14.65
C TYR A 181 -18.60 0.59 13.63
N ALA A 182 -19.32 1.67 13.32
CA ALA A 182 -20.65 1.57 12.68
C ALA A 182 -20.77 2.16 11.26
N ASP A 183 -19.69 2.51 10.57
CA ASP A 183 -19.82 3.28 9.32
C ASP A 183 -19.73 2.43 8.06
N ASN A 184 -20.55 2.74 7.05
CA ASN A 184 -20.42 2.12 5.73
C ASN A 184 -19.12 2.60 5.03
N LEU A 185 -18.59 1.78 4.11
CA LEU A 185 -17.33 2.05 3.39
C LEU A 185 -17.27 3.44 2.74
N VAL A 186 -18.39 3.88 2.16
CA VAL A 186 -18.49 5.16 1.42
C VAL A 186 -18.36 6.36 2.37
N VAL A 187 -19.00 6.31 3.54
CA VAL A 187 -18.92 7.36 4.56
C VAL A 187 -17.48 7.49 5.07
N ARG A 188 -16.78 6.37 5.29
CA ARG A 188 -15.37 6.37 5.71
C ARG A 188 -14.47 6.96 4.65
N MET A 189 -14.62 6.53 3.40
CA MET A 189 -13.85 7.09 2.29
C MET A 189 -14.08 8.60 2.18
N LYS A 190 -15.34 9.05 2.28
CA LYS A 190 -15.66 10.48 2.31
C LYS A 190 -14.96 11.20 3.47
N TRP A 191 -14.99 10.64 4.67
CA TRP A 191 -14.37 11.26 5.84
C TRP A 191 -12.84 11.33 5.69
N MET A 192 -12.18 10.24 5.29
CA MET A 192 -10.73 10.22 5.06
C MET A 192 -10.31 11.28 4.02
N LEU A 193 -11.06 11.41 2.92
CA LEU A 193 -10.79 12.37 1.85
C LEU A 193 -11.16 13.83 2.17
N THR A 194 -11.94 14.10 3.22
CA THR A 194 -12.43 15.47 3.49
C THR A 194 -12.01 16.02 4.84
N GLN A 195 -11.80 15.15 5.83
CA GLN A 195 -11.47 15.54 7.20
C GLN A 195 -10.03 15.17 7.56
N GLN A 196 -9.53 14.04 7.04
CA GLN A 196 -8.19 13.57 7.38
C GLN A 196 -7.13 14.08 6.41
N THR A 197 -7.42 14.10 5.11
CA THR A 197 -6.58 14.79 4.15
C THR A 197 -6.79 16.28 4.24
N TRP A 198 -5.72 17.01 4.51
CA TRP A 198 -5.64 18.47 4.40
C TRP A 198 -5.62 18.96 2.94
N CYS A 199 -6.39 18.31 2.09
CA CYS A 199 -6.77 18.91 0.82
C CYS A 199 -7.86 19.92 1.18
N ASP A 200 -7.64 21.20 0.86
CA ASP A 200 -8.74 22.14 0.61
C ASP A 200 -9.54 21.64 -0.60
N PHE A 201 -10.19 20.48 -0.46
CA PHE A 201 -11.34 20.14 -1.27
C PHE A 201 -12.42 21.11 -0.83
N ASN A 202 -12.43 22.28 -1.45
CA ASN A 202 -13.58 23.16 -1.49
C ASN A 202 -14.71 22.37 -2.17
N LEU A 203 -15.38 21.50 -1.43
CA LEU A 203 -16.64 20.87 -1.80
C LEU A 203 -17.77 21.90 -1.96
N ARG A 204 -17.48 23.20 -1.77
CA ARG A 204 -18.36 24.32 -2.13
C ARG A 204 -18.61 24.41 -3.64
N ASP A 205 -17.73 23.87 -4.47
CA ASP A 205 -17.87 23.92 -5.94
C ASP A 205 -18.32 22.59 -6.57
N VAL A 206 -18.62 21.56 -5.77
CA VAL A 206 -19.35 20.39 -6.28
C VAL A 206 -20.83 20.74 -6.23
N PRO A 207 -21.53 20.84 -7.37
CA PRO A 207 -22.96 21.11 -7.38
C PRO A 207 -23.65 20.06 -6.50
N THR A 208 -24.46 20.51 -5.55
CA THR A 208 -25.20 19.66 -4.59
C THR A 208 -26.03 18.56 -5.27
N ALA A 209 -26.30 18.71 -6.57
CA ALA A 209 -26.95 17.73 -7.43
C ALA A 209 -26.12 16.46 -7.75
N GLN A 210 -24.78 16.49 -7.68
CA GLN A 210 -23.94 15.30 -7.94
C GLN A 210 -23.69 14.43 -6.70
N LEU A 211 -23.91 14.96 -5.49
CA LEU A 211 -23.82 14.19 -4.24
C LEU A 211 -25.11 13.40 -3.93
N ALA A 212 -26.23 13.74 -4.57
CA ALA A 212 -27.50 13.05 -4.38
C ALA A 212 -27.53 11.65 -5.02
N ASP A 213 -26.70 11.39 -6.02
CA ASP A 213 -26.76 10.14 -6.79
C ASP A 213 -26.07 8.95 -6.09
N PHE A 214 -25.25 9.20 -5.06
CA PHE A 214 -24.65 8.13 -4.24
C PHE A 214 -25.58 7.62 -3.13
N THR A 215 -26.69 8.30 -2.85
CA THR A 215 -27.70 7.83 -1.87
C THR A 215 -28.74 6.89 -2.48
N THR A 216 -28.71 6.69 -3.80
CA THR A 216 -29.63 5.81 -4.55
C THR A 216 -28.92 4.66 -5.23
N ILE A 217 -28.03 3.96 -4.51
CA ILE A 217 -27.78 2.55 -4.85
C ILE A 217 -29.04 1.79 -4.44
N LYS A 218 -29.92 1.52 -5.41
CA LYS A 218 -31.01 0.56 -5.21
C LYS A 218 -30.40 -0.75 -4.70
N PRO A 219 -30.93 -1.33 -3.61
CA PRO A 219 -30.47 -2.65 -3.18
C PRO A 219 -30.60 -3.61 -4.37
N ILE A 220 -29.49 -4.21 -4.77
CA ILE A 220 -29.52 -5.37 -5.65
C ILE A 220 -30.19 -6.47 -4.83
N THR A 221 -31.47 -6.71 -5.08
CA THR A 221 -32.16 -7.88 -4.57
C THR A 221 -31.52 -9.09 -5.25
N LEU A 222 -30.56 -9.73 -4.58
CA LEU A 222 -30.17 -11.09 -4.92
C LEU A 222 -31.42 -11.95 -4.73
N LYS A 223 -32.08 -12.31 -5.84
CA LYS A 223 -33.03 -13.43 -5.84
C LYS A 223 -32.22 -14.64 -5.40
N ALA A 224 -32.48 -15.12 -4.19
CA ALA A 224 -32.06 -16.44 -3.77
C ALA A 224 -32.56 -17.43 -4.83
N ALA A 225 -31.63 -18.03 -5.57
CA ALA A 225 -31.93 -19.24 -6.30
C ALA A 225 -32.23 -20.30 -5.24
N ALA A 226 -33.52 -20.53 -5.00
CA ALA A 226 -33.97 -21.72 -4.31
C ALA A 226 -33.43 -22.91 -5.10
N LYS A 227 -32.50 -23.66 -4.49
CA LYS A 227 -32.23 -25.02 -4.89
C LYS A 227 -33.52 -25.80 -4.69
N GLU A 228 -34.12 -26.24 -5.80
CA GLU A 228 -34.97 -27.41 -5.79
C GLU A 228 -34.12 -28.59 -5.31
N SER A 229 -34.52 -29.15 -4.17
CA SER A 229 -34.13 -30.48 -3.73
C SER A 229 -35.35 -31.37 -3.88
N GLU A 230 -35.24 -32.32 -4.82
CA GLU A 230 -36.06 -33.52 -5.05
C GLU A 230 -37.55 -33.38 -5.34
#